data_AF-A0A5C3NM78-F1
#
_entry.id   AF-A0A5C3NM78-F1
#
_cell.length_a   1.000
_cell.length_b   1.000
_cell.length_c   1.000
_cell.angle_alpha   90.00
_cell.angle_beta   90.00
_cell.angle_gamma   90.00
#
_symmetry.space_group_name_H-M   'P 1'
#
loop_
_entity.id
_entity.type
_entity.pdbx_description
1 polymer ?
#
loop_
_entity_poly.entity_id
_entity_poly.type
_entity_poly.pdbx_seq_one_letter_code
_entity_poly.pdbx_strand_id
1 'polypeptide(L)'
;PADKAEGLILWVKIALLSVAGFVVPIIIPKKYTPVNPEEPLEPNPEQTASFLSFNTYTFIAPVIWRAYNMRHLPFDLLPPLPDYDHLKNIAGRSFPRLDPLISKSRRHVGLKLIRVFWSELLILAAMGVTAVIGQFAAPISINNLLAYFENGGQGSTVKPWFWIALMFFGRIFQTICDQWFIFTTSRVNVRMQAIITELIFEHALRVRMKAGTNGGEDFSAATTTTTPESASQVGDGAAASDAGDGDSVAGQSSTSNATIIAPSSTSSTNKGKGKAQPERKAAKPGVQAEAPKAKEKNIVGRINNLVTSDLSSLNNSSMNLVYSTVESPFQIVLCMTFLYRILGWSTLVGIAAMILSLPLPGFITSRLQGTQREKMERTDSRVQSVTEMMNVIRMVKLFGWESRIATQLNEKRELELVSVKKNRLYDHYVFGTMTAHAGTLPSKSQRLSRSPSHSGTQPTHRGQPLSVLPSSRVERIPFLEKGKKQCR
;
A
#
# COMPACT_ATOMS: atom_id res chain seq x y z
N PRO A 1 -6.22 56.87 12.20
CA PRO A 1 -6.57 55.91 13.27
C PRO A 1 -8.05 56.03 13.67
N ALA A 2 -8.95 55.53 12.81
CA ALA A 2 -10.39 55.48 13.11
C ALA A 2 -10.73 54.39 14.13
N ASP A 3 -9.93 53.32 14.18
CA ASP A 3 -10.17 52.11 15.00
C ASP A 3 -10.09 52.36 16.52
N LYS A 4 -9.52 53.50 16.95
CA LYS A 4 -9.48 53.90 18.36
C LYS A 4 -10.87 54.24 18.93
N ALA A 5 -11.85 54.58 18.09
CA ALA A 5 -13.18 54.96 18.54
C ALA A 5 -14.09 53.76 18.86
N GLU A 6 -13.95 52.64 18.14
CA GLU A 6 -14.79 51.46 18.35
C GLU A 6 -14.17 50.39 19.28
N GLY A 7 -12.85 50.39 19.51
CA GLY A 7 -12.18 49.65 20.58
C GLY A 7 -12.72 48.23 20.84
N LEU A 8 -13.40 48.04 21.98
CA LEU A 8 -14.01 46.76 22.38
C LEU A 8 -15.13 46.28 21.44
N ILE A 9 -15.95 47.20 20.91
CA ILE A 9 -17.05 46.89 19.99
C ILE A 9 -16.50 46.35 18.67
N LEU A 10 -15.37 46.87 18.20
CA LEU A 10 -14.67 46.36 17.02
C LEU A 10 -14.17 44.93 17.23
N TRP A 11 -13.58 44.62 18.40
CA TRP A 11 -13.21 43.25 18.75
C TRP A 11 -14.41 42.30 18.87
N VAL A 12 -15.55 42.76 19.43
CA VAL A 12 -16.79 41.98 19.47
C VAL A 12 -17.35 41.74 18.07
N LYS A 13 -17.34 42.74 17.18
CA LYS A 13 -17.72 42.58 15.75
C LYS A 13 -16.84 41.55 15.05
N ILE A 14 -15.51 41.61 15.24
CA ILE A 14 -14.56 40.65 14.65
C ILE A 14 -14.75 39.24 15.24
N ALA A 15 -14.98 39.11 16.54
CA ALA A 15 -15.27 37.84 17.18
C ALA A 15 -16.58 37.22 16.63
N LEU A 16 -17.65 38.01 16.56
CA LEU A 16 -18.94 37.57 16.00
C LEU A 16 -18.82 37.19 14.52
N LEU A 17 -18.11 37.98 13.71
CA LEU A 17 -17.86 37.70 12.30
C LEU A 17 -17.02 36.43 12.10
N SER A 18 -15.99 36.20 12.93
CA SER A 18 -15.16 34.98 12.82
C SER A 18 -15.91 33.73 13.28
N VAL A 19 -16.76 33.83 14.31
CA VAL A 19 -17.64 32.73 14.73
C VAL A 19 -18.67 32.42 13.63
N ALA A 20 -19.39 33.42 13.12
CA ALA A 20 -20.42 33.23 12.10
C ALA A 20 -19.84 32.83 10.73
N GLY A 21 -18.68 33.36 10.35
CA GLY A 21 -18.07 33.17 9.03
C GLY A 21 -17.15 31.96 8.90
N PHE A 22 -16.50 31.53 10.00
CA PHE A 22 -15.58 30.38 9.99
C PHE A 22 -16.05 29.24 10.90
N VAL A 23 -16.26 29.50 12.20
CA VAL A 23 -16.54 28.44 13.18
C VAL A 23 -17.85 27.70 12.84
N VAL A 24 -18.91 28.44 12.54
CA VAL A 24 -20.23 27.87 12.21
C VAL A 24 -20.18 27.01 10.93
N PRO A 25 -19.68 27.49 9.76
CA PRO A 25 -19.54 26.66 8.56
C PRO A 25 -18.58 25.46 8.69
N ILE A 26 -17.59 25.54 9.58
CA ILE A 26 -16.64 24.44 9.81
C ILE A 26 -17.28 23.27 10.59
N ILE A 27 -18.21 23.58 11.50
CA ILE A 27 -18.85 22.60 12.41
C ILE A 27 -20.17 22.08 11.85
N ILE A 28 -20.96 22.88 11.12
CA ILE A 28 -22.25 22.45 10.57
C ILE A 28 -22.07 21.29 9.56
N PRO A 29 -22.88 20.21 9.66
CA PRO A 29 -22.87 19.12 8.69
C PRO A 29 -23.34 19.59 7.32
N LYS A 30 -22.77 19.04 6.25
CA LYS A 30 -23.13 19.41 4.89
C LYS A 30 -24.48 18.82 4.51
N LYS A 31 -25.30 19.61 3.80
CA LYS A 31 -26.52 19.09 3.18
C LYS A 31 -26.14 18.11 2.07
N TYR A 32 -26.64 16.88 2.15
CA TYR A 32 -26.48 15.89 1.09
C TYR A 32 -27.12 16.38 -0.21
N THR A 33 -26.39 16.23 -1.31
CA THR A 33 -26.84 16.52 -2.67
C THR A 33 -26.46 15.34 -3.56
N PRO A 34 -27.42 14.51 -4.03
CA PRO A 34 -27.12 13.33 -4.82
C PRO A 34 -26.49 13.72 -6.16
N VAL A 35 -25.53 12.92 -6.63
CA VAL A 35 -24.84 13.15 -7.91
C VAL A 35 -25.80 12.95 -9.10
N ASN A 36 -26.67 11.93 -9.03
CA ASN A 36 -27.76 11.73 -9.97
C ASN A 36 -29.10 11.95 -9.24
N PRO A 37 -29.90 12.97 -9.59
CA PRO A 37 -31.23 13.18 -9.00
C PRO A 37 -32.23 12.06 -9.31
N GLU A 38 -31.97 11.22 -10.33
CA GLU A 38 -32.88 10.17 -10.82
C GLU A 38 -32.78 8.85 -10.03
N GLU A 39 -31.64 8.57 -9.40
CA GLU A 39 -31.39 7.36 -8.60
C GLU A 39 -30.69 7.79 -7.28
N PRO A 40 -31.44 8.34 -6.31
CA PRO A 40 -30.86 8.76 -5.02
C PRO A 40 -30.45 7.53 -4.20
N LEU A 41 -29.19 7.52 -3.75
CA LEU A 41 -28.60 6.44 -2.96
C LEU A 41 -28.61 6.80 -1.46
N GLU A 42 -28.33 5.81 -0.61
CA GLU A 42 -28.16 6.07 0.82
C GLU A 42 -26.87 6.87 1.08
N PRO A 43 -26.93 8.01 1.78
CA PRO A 43 -25.80 8.92 1.90
C PRO A 43 -24.70 8.33 2.80
N ASN A 44 -23.47 8.27 2.29
CA ASN A 44 -22.31 7.92 3.11
C ASN A 44 -22.06 9.02 4.17
N PRO A 45 -21.69 8.67 5.43
CA PRO A 45 -21.30 9.64 6.45
C PRO A 45 -20.25 10.70 6.02
N GLU A 46 -19.36 10.39 5.08
CA GLU A 46 -18.41 11.33 4.45
C GLU A 46 -19.12 12.49 3.73
N GLN A 47 -20.27 12.24 3.10
CA GLN A 47 -21.00 13.24 2.32
C GLN A 47 -21.78 14.22 3.19
N THR A 48 -22.22 13.77 4.37
CA THR A 48 -22.91 14.61 5.36
C THR A 48 -21.95 15.24 6.38
N ALA A 49 -20.70 14.79 6.44
CA ALA A 49 -19.69 15.30 7.36
C ALA A 49 -19.46 16.82 7.23
N SER A 50 -19.36 17.48 8.38
CA SER A 50 -18.87 18.86 8.46
C SER A 50 -17.42 18.97 8.01
N PHE A 51 -16.95 20.17 7.67
CA PHE A 51 -15.57 20.36 7.22
C PHE A 51 -14.57 19.87 8.28
N LEU A 52 -14.81 20.15 9.56
CA LEU A 52 -13.96 19.65 10.64
C LEU A 52 -13.95 18.12 10.69
N SER A 53 -15.13 17.49 10.72
CA SER A 53 -15.26 16.01 10.81
C SER A 53 -14.60 15.29 9.64
N PHE A 54 -14.67 15.89 8.43
CA PHE A 54 -13.98 15.41 7.23
C PHE A 54 -12.45 15.51 7.37
N ASN A 55 -11.92 16.66 7.83
CA ASN A 55 -10.48 16.87 8.03
C ASN A 55 -9.88 15.94 9.10
N THR A 56 -10.63 15.67 10.17
CA THR A 56 -10.19 14.83 11.30
C THR A 56 -10.56 13.35 11.14
N TYR A 57 -11.21 12.97 10.02
CA TYR A 57 -11.78 11.64 9.78
C TYR A 57 -12.74 11.14 10.88
N THR A 58 -13.32 12.05 11.66
CA THR A 58 -14.21 11.74 12.80
C THR A 58 -15.48 11.01 12.35
N PHE A 59 -15.91 11.17 11.09
CA PHE A 59 -17.04 10.42 10.52
C PHE A 59 -16.84 8.90 10.50
N ILE A 60 -15.59 8.40 10.53
CA ILE A 60 -15.26 6.96 10.59
C ILE A 60 -15.23 6.44 12.04
N ALA A 61 -15.16 7.32 13.05
CA ALA A 61 -15.06 6.92 14.46
C ALA A 61 -16.15 5.94 14.95
N PRO A 62 -17.43 6.03 14.53
CA PRO A 62 -18.44 5.03 14.89
C PRO A 62 -18.14 3.63 14.34
N VAL A 63 -17.55 3.53 13.15
CA VAL A 63 -17.14 2.26 12.53
C VAL A 63 -15.95 1.66 13.29
N ILE A 64 -14.97 2.48 13.65
CA ILE A 64 -13.81 2.06 14.47
C ILE A 64 -14.27 1.55 15.84
N TRP A 65 -15.21 2.24 16.50
CA TRP A 65 -15.77 1.78 17.77
C TRP A 65 -16.57 0.47 17.66
N ARG A 66 -17.35 0.28 16.59
CA ARG A 66 -18.01 -1.00 16.31
C ARG A 66 -16.99 -2.12 16.07
N ALA A 67 -15.95 -1.86 15.29
CA ALA A 67 -14.86 -2.80 15.01
C ALA A 67 -14.02 -3.14 16.26
N TYR A 68 -13.91 -2.24 17.23
CA TYR A 68 -13.27 -2.51 18.51
C TYR A 68 -14.14 -3.38 19.43
N ASN A 69 -15.46 -3.16 19.44
CA ASN A 69 -16.39 -3.89 20.30
C ASN A 69 -16.80 -5.27 19.75
N MET A 70 -16.66 -5.52 18.45
CA MET A 70 -17.06 -6.77 17.79
C MET A 70 -15.84 -7.58 17.33
N ARG A 71 -15.84 -8.90 17.61
CA ARG A 71 -14.75 -9.80 17.21
C ARG A 71 -14.62 -9.98 15.69
N HIS A 72 -15.71 -9.79 14.95
CA HIS A 72 -15.70 -9.56 13.50
C HIS A 72 -16.70 -8.45 13.17
N LEU A 73 -16.38 -7.60 12.18
CA LEU A 73 -17.34 -6.63 11.65
C LEU A 73 -17.92 -7.22 10.34
N PRO A 74 -19.20 -7.63 10.29
CA PRO A 74 -19.83 -8.09 9.05
C PRO A 74 -19.92 -6.96 8.02
N PHE A 75 -19.95 -7.34 6.74
CA PHE A 75 -19.96 -6.40 5.61
C PHE A 75 -21.14 -5.42 5.66
N ASP A 76 -22.32 -5.89 6.07
CA ASP A 76 -23.57 -5.13 6.09
C ASP A 76 -23.58 -3.98 7.13
N LEU A 77 -22.60 -3.93 8.03
CA LEU A 77 -22.42 -2.84 9.00
C LEU A 77 -21.41 -1.76 8.54
N LEU A 78 -20.81 -1.91 7.36
CA LEU A 78 -19.97 -0.90 6.73
C LEU A 78 -20.83 0.20 6.08
N PRO A 79 -20.36 1.45 6.03
CA PRO A 79 -21.09 2.51 5.34
C PRO A 79 -21.17 2.24 3.83
N PRO A 80 -22.29 2.59 3.15
CA PRO A 80 -22.43 2.45 1.70
C PRO A 80 -21.40 3.31 0.96
N LEU A 81 -21.05 2.96 -0.28
CA LEU A 81 -20.06 3.71 -1.07
C LEU A 81 -20.61 5.12 -1.42
N PRO A 82 -19.81 6.20 -1.37
CA PRO A 82 -20.29 7.55 -1.74
C PRO A 82 -20.78 7.62 -3.20
N ASP A 83 -21.84 8.37 -3.51
CA ASP A 83 -22.43 8.38 -4.87
C ASP A 83 -21.42 8.74 -5.97
N TYR A 84 -20.47 9.64 -5.69
CA TYR A 84 -19.45 10.04 -6.68
C TYR A 84 -18.41 8.94 -6.96
N ASP A 85 -18.32 7.93 -6.09
CA ASP A 85 -17.45 6.77 -6.23
C ASP A 85 -18.19 5.55 -6.81
N HIS A 86 -19.52 5.60 -6.97
CA HIS A 86 -20.29 4.54 -7.63
C HIS A 86 -19.89 4.38 -9.10
N LEU A 87 -19.65 3.13 -9.52
CA LEU A 87 -19.11 2.81 -10.85
C LEU A 87 -19.96 3.35 -12.00
N LYS A 88 -21.30 3.30 -11.91
CA LYS A 88 -22.23 3.92 -12.87
C LYS A 88 -21.87 5.38 -13.17
N ASN A 89 -21.59 6.15 -12.11
CA ASN A 89 -21.38 7.60 -12.16
C ASN A 89 -19.97 7.93 -12.66
N ILE A 90 -18.97 7.16 -12.21
CA ILE A 90 -17.59 7.29 -12.70
C ILE A 90 -17.51 6.90 -14.20
N ALA A 91 -18.11 5.77 -14.59
CA ALA A 91 -18.12 5.27 -15.96
C ALA A 91 -18.77 6.29 -16.92
N GLY A 92 -19.97 6.78 -16.59
CA GLY A 92 -20.66 7.82 -17.37
C GLY A 92 -19.82 9.08 -17.61
N ARG A 93 -19.05 9.54 -16.61
CA ARG A 93 -18.17 10.72 -16.74
C ARG A 93 -16.86 10.44 -17.49
N SER A 94 -16.34 9.22 -17.41
CA SER A 94 -14.99 8.86 -17.90
C SER A 94 -14.99 8.21 -19.29
N PHE A 95 -15.91 7.28 -19.56
CA PHE A 95 -15.92 6.46 -20.77
C PHE A 95 -16.01 7.25 -22.09
N PRO A 96 -16.79 8.36 -22.21
CA PRO A 96 -16.78 9.19 -23.42
C PRO A 96 -15.40 9.75 -23.79
N ARG A 97 -14.48 9.85 -22.83
CA ARG A 97 -13.09 10.32 -23.03
C ARG A 97 -12.09 9.17 -23.09
N LEU A 98 -12.42 8.00 -22.53
CA LEU A 98 -11.48 6.91 -22.30
C LEU A 98 -11.63 5.74 -23.29
N ASP A 99 -12.85 5.32 -23.65
CA ASP A 99 -13.09 4.18 -24.56
C ASP A 99 -12.41 4.46 -25.92
N PRO A 100 -11.42 3.65 -26.35
CA PRO A 100 -10.76 3.80 -27.65
C PRO A 100 -11.72 3.76 -28.85
N LEU A 101 -12.83 3.02 -28.73
CA LEU A 101 -13.82 2.80 -29.80
C LEU A 101 -14.71 4.04 -30.00
N ILE A 102 -15.16 4.66 -28.90
CA ILE A 102 -15.95 5.90 -28.93
C ILE A 102 -15.06 7.09 -29.29
N SER A 103 -13.88 7.18 -28.66
CA SER A 103 -12.96 8.31 -28.78
C SER A 103 -12.30 8.43 -30.16
N LYS A 104 -12.27 7.35 -30.98
CA LYS A 104 -11.56 7.21 -32.28
C LYS A 104 -10.06 7.59 -32.30
N SER A 105 -9.50 8.06 -31.18
CA SER A 105 -8.14 8.58 -31.07
C SER A 105 -7.14 7.49 -30.73
N ARG A 106 -6.10 7.36 -31.58
CA ARG A 106 -4.93 6.46 -31.45
C ARG A 106 -4.01 6.76 -30.24
N ARG A 107 -4.27 7.80 -29.43
CA ARG A 107 -3.40 8.16 -28.29
C ARG A 107 -3.45 7.08 -27.20
N HIS A 108 -2.30 6.84 -26.55
CA HIS A 108 -2.16 5.89 -25.45
C HIS A 108 -3.18 6.14 -24.33
N VAL A 109 -3.74 5.06 -23.77
CA VAL A 109 -4.80 5.11 -22.74
C VAL A 109 -4.35 5.91 -21.51
N GLY A 110 -3.10 5.77 -21.06
CA GLY A 110 -2.55 6.54 -19.93
C GLY A 110 -2.63 8.06 -20.11
N LEU A 111 -2.42 8.58 -21.33
CA LEU A 111 -2.56 10.02 -21.59
C LEU A 111 -4.03 10.48 -21.60
N LYS A 112 -4.97 9.59 -21.94
CA LYS A 112 -6.41 9.86 -21.80
C LYS A 112 -6.82 9.83 -20.32
N LEU A 113 -6.26 8.91 -19.55
CA LEU A 113 -6.50 8.75 -18.11
C LEU A 113 -6.03 9.99 -17.32
N ILE A 114 -4.81 10.48 -17.59
CA ILE A 114 -4.31 11.77 -17.07
C ILE A 114 -5.27 12.92 -17.42
N ARG A 115 -5.86 12.93 -18.62
CA ARG A 115 -6.83 13.94 -19.04
C ARG A 115 -8.19 13.81 -18.35
N VAL A 116 -8.62 12.61 -17.97
CA VAL A 116 -9.85 12.39 -17.18
C VAL A 116 -9.66 12.87 -15.74
N PHE A 117 -8.53 12.54 -15.13
CA PHE A 117 -8.20 12.89 -13.75
C PHE A 117 -7.48 14.24 -13.58
N TRP A 118 -7.39 15.07 -14.62
CA TRP A 118 -6.57 16.29 -14.61
C TRP A 118 -6.90 17.26 -13.48
N SER A 119 -8.18 17.37 -13.10
CA SER A 119 -8.64 18.22 -12.00
C SER A 119 -8.19 17.67 -10.63
N GLU A 120 -8.24 16.36 -10.45
CA GLU A 120 -7.77 15.69 -9.22
C GLU A 120 -6.24 15.79 -9.12
N LEU A 121 -5.52 15.62 -10.23
CA LEU A 121 -4.07 15.80 -10.30
C LEU A 121 -3.65 17.25 -10.02
N LEU A 122 -4.43 18.24 -10.46
CA LEU A 122 -4.20 19.65 -10.16
C LEU A 122 -4.46 19.97 -8.68
N ILE A 123 -5.51 19.40 -8.09
CA ILE A 123 -5.76 19.48 -6.64
C ILE A 123 -4.57 18.88 -5.88
N LEU A 124 -4.16 17.65 -6.20
CA LEU A 124 -3.00 16.99 -5.58
C LEU A 124 -1.71 17.81 -5.71
N ALA A 125 -1.44 18.38 -6.89
CA ALA A 125 -0.30 19.26 -7.11
C ALA A 125 -0.35 20.53 -6.23
N ALA A 126 -1.52 21.16 -6.11
CA ALA A 126 -1.72 22.31 -5.22
C ALA A 126 -1.52 21.91 -3.75
N MET A 127 -2.03 20.76 -3.33
CA MET A 127 -1.87 20.24 -1.96
C MET A 127 -0.38 20.02 -1.62
N GLY A 128 0.37 19.34 -2.49
CA GLY A 128 1.81 19.11 -2.31
C GLY A 128 2.61 20.42 -2.24
N VAL A 129 2.33 21.38 -3.12
CA VAL A 129 2.95 22.72 -3.06
C VAL A 129 2.65 23.43 -1.73
N THR A 130 1.39 23.38 -1.25
CA THR A 130 1.04 23.98 0.05
C THR A 130 1.67 23.25 1.24
N ALA A 131 1.81 21.92 1.18
CA ALA A 131 2.50 21.13 2.20
C ALA A 131 3.97 21.52 2.29
N VAL A 132 4.68 21.64 1.15
CA VAL A 132 6.06 22.12 1.11
C VAL A 132 6.18 23.52 1.72
N ILE A 133 5.26 24.46 1.40
CA ILE A 133 5.26 25.80 2.03
C ILE A 133 5.13 25.69 3.55
N GLY A 134 4.24 24.84 4.06
CA GLY A 134 4.10 24.56 5.50
C GLY A 134 5.37 23.96 6.13
N GLN A 135 6.08 23.10 5.42
CA GLN A 135 7.33 22.49 5.86
C GLN A 135 8.43 23.54 6.12
N PHE A 136 8.49 24.61 5.30
CA PHE A 136 9.47 25.70 5.44
C PHE A 136 9.18 26.68 6.59
N ALA A 137 7.97 26.66 7.17
CA ALA A 137 7.63 27.52 8.30
C ALA A 137 8.59 27.34 9.49
N ALA A 138 9.02 26.10 9.77
CA ALA A 138 9.94 25.79 10.86
C ALA A 138 11.38 26.32 10.62
N PRO A 139 12.07 26.00 9.50
CA PRO A 139 13.37 26.61 9.18
C PRO A 139 13.38 28.15 9.18
N ILE A 140 12.36 28.78 8.60
CA ILE A 140 12.23 30.25 8.54
C ILE A 140 12.09 30.83 9.96
N SER A 141 11.23 30.22 10.79
CA SER A 141 11.00 30.67 12.17
C SER A 141 12.25 30.54 13.02
N ILE A 142 13.00 29.43 12.91
CA ILE A 142 14.23 29.21 13.67
C ILE A 142 15.30 30.24 13.29
N ASN A 143 15.53 30.47 11.99
CA ASN A 143 16.52 31.44 11.52
C ASN A 143 16.24 32.86 12.02
N ASN A 144 14.98 33.30 11.95
CA ASN A 144 14.59 34.65 12.39
C ASN A 144 14.55 34.78 13.93
N LEU A 145 14.30 33.69 14.65
CA LEU A 145 14.36 33.66 16.12
C LEU A 145 15.81 33.75 16.62
N LEU A 146 16.75 33.05 15.98
CA LEU A 146 18.19 33.16 16.26
C LEU A 146 18.69 34.59 16.00
N ALA A 147 18.39 35.16 14.83
CA ALA A 147 18.75 36.54 14.51
C ALA A 147 18.13 37.58 15.48
N TYR A 148 16.97 37.29 16.08
CA TYR A 148 16.40 38.14 17.13
C TYR A 148 17.22 38.07 18.43
N PHE A 149 17.62 36.87 18.84
CA PHE A 149 18.43 36.65 20.06
C PHE A 149 19.84 37.26 19.92
N GLU A 150 20.49 37.10 18.77
CA GLU A 150 21.82 37.64 18.50
C GLU A 150 21.87 39.17 18.57
N ASN A 151 20.86 39.84 18.01
CA ASN A 151 20.80 41.31 17.96
C ASN A 151 20.08 41.94 19.18
N GLY A 152 19.71 41.15 20.20
CA GLY A 152 18.99 41.65 21.37
C GLY A 152 17.65 42.34 21.05
N GLY A 153 17.03 42.00 19.91
CA GLY A 153 15.84 42.67 19.39
C GLY A 153 16.08 44.00 18.66
N GLN A 154 17.31 44.52 18.58
CA GLN A 154 17.61 45.73 17.80
C GLN A 154 17.49 45.42 16.29
N GLY A 155 16.66 46.18 15.58
CA GLY A 155 16.46 46.04 14.13
C GLY A 155 15.41 45.02 13.66
N SER A 156 14.78 44.24 14.57
CA SER A 156 13.70 43.32 14.19
C SER A 156 12.32 43.92 14.44
N THR A 157 11.49 44.00 13.38
CA THR A 157 10.10 44.48 13.46
C THR A 157 9.12 43.45 14.01
N VAL A 158 9.51 42.17 14.06
CA VAL A 158 8.61 41.04 14.39
C VAL A 158 8.96 40.44 15.75
N LYS A 159 7.99 40.40 16.66
CA LYS A 159 8.17 39.85 18.02
C LYS A 159 8.38 38.32 18.00
N PRO A 160 9.22 37.75 18.90
CA PRO A 160 9.53 36.31 18.93
C PRO A 160 8.32 35.36 18.97
N TRP A 161 7.25 35.75 19.68
CA TRP A 161 6.05 34.93 19.83
C TRP A 161 5.42 34.57 18.47
N PHE A 162 5.52 35.45 17.47
CA PHE A 162 5.00 35.22 16.13
C PHE A 162 5.74 34.08 15.43
N TRP A 163 7.07 34.02 15.53
CA TRP A 163 7.86 32.93 14.94
C TRP A 163 7.57 31.59 15.62
N ILE A 164 7.37 31.59 16.94
CA ILE A 164 6.95 30.39 17.70
C ILE A 164 5.56 29.93 17.23
N ALA A 165 4.60 30.84 17.11
CA ALA A 165 3.26 30.55 16.62
C ALA A 165 3.27 30.05 15.16
N LEU A 166 4.06 30.68 14.28
CA LEU A 166 4.22 30.27 12.88
C LEU A 166 4.80 28.86 12.77
N MET A 167 5.76 28.49 13.62
CA MET A 167 6.29 27.13 13.66
C MET A 167 5.24 26.10 14.11
N PHE A 168 4.40 26.43 15.10
CA PHE A 168 3.31 25.56 15.56
C PHE A 168 2.20 25.40 14.51
N PHE A 169 1.61 26.51 14.05
CA PHE A 169 0.53 26.48 13.08
C PHE A 169 0.99 25.99 11.70
N GLY A 170 2.23 26.29 11.29
CA GLY A 170 2.83 25.77 10.05
C GLY A 170 2.92 24.25 10.03
N ARG A 171 3.25 23.62 11.16
CA ARG A 171 3.25 22.15 11.28
C ARG A 171 1.85 21.54 11.27
N ILE A 172 0.87 22.18 11.90
CA ILE A 172 -0.53 21.74 11.84
C ILE A 172 -1.04 21.83 10.40
N PHE A 173 -0.80 22.96 9.72
CA PHE A 173 -1.17 23.16 8.32
C PHE A 173 -0.52 22.13 7.39
N GLN A 174 0.81 21.94 7.51
CA GLN A 174 1.54 20.90 6.78
C GLN A 174 0.87 19.52 6.98
N THR A 175 0.61 19.14 8.23
CA THR A 175 -0.01 17.84 8.56
C THR A 175 -1.38 17.66 7.92
N ILE A 176 -2.23 18.70 7.93
CA ILE A 176 -3.55 18.66 7.29
C ILE A 176 -3.42 18.47 5.77
N CYS A 177 -2.51 19.21 5.12
CA CYS A 177 -2.22 19.07 3.70
C CYS A 177 -1.71 17.66 3.35
N ASP A 178 -0.75 17.13 4.12
CA ASP A 178 -0.19 15.79 3.94
C ASP A 178 -1.27 14.70 4.04
N GLN A 179 -2.15 14.77 5.05
CA GLN A 179 -3.24 13.80 5.23
C GLN A 179 -4.29 13.88 4.11
N TRP A 180 -4.67 15.08 3.67
CA TRP A 180 -5.58 15.25 2.53
C TRP A 180 -4.96 14.79 1.20
N PHE A 181 -3.67 15.00 1.01
CA PHE A 181 -2.93 14.53 -0.16
C PHE A 181 -2.96 13.00 -0.22
N ILE A 182 -2.68 12.31 0.90
CA ILE A 182 -2.75 10.84 1.00
C ILE A 182 -4.18 10.33 0.71
N PHE A 183 -5.20 10.96 1.30
CA PHE A 183 -6.60 10.57 1.13
C PHE A 183 -7.08 10.76 -0.32
N THR A 184 -6.78 11.91 -0.92
CA THR A 184 -7.14 12.20 -2.32
C THR A 184 -6.36 11.31 -3.29
N THR A 185 -5.09 11.03 -3.02
CA THR A 185 -4.28 10.09 -3.81
C THR A 185 -4.87 8.69 -3.78
N SER A 186 -5.25 8.19 -2.60
CA SER A 186 -5.89 6.88 -2.42
C SER A 186 -7.22 6.80 -3.15
N ARG A 187 -8.07 7.84 -3.08
CA ARG A 187 -9.34 7.89 -3.84
C ARG A 187 -9.12 7.88 -5.36
N VAL A 188 -8.20 8.69 -5.88
CA VAL A 188 -7.84 8.69 -7.32
C VAL A 188 -7.36 7.31 -7.76
N ASN A 189 -6.59 6.62 -6.92
CA ASN A 189 -6.06 5.30 -7.18
C ASN A 189 -7.16 4.22 -7.26
N VAL A 190 -8.08 4.17 -6.30
CA VAL A 190 -9.24 3.25 -6.31
C VAL A 190 -10.17 3.55 -7.50
N ARG A 191 -10.46 4.83 -7.79
CA ARG A 191 -11.25 5.23 -8.97
C ARG A 191 -10.59 4.79 -10.28
N MET A 192 -9.28 4.98 -10.41
CA MET A 192 -8.51 4.54 -11.56
C MET A 192 -8.58 3.01 -11.72
N GLN A 193 -8.44 2.27 -10.63
CA GLN A 193 -8.58 0.81 -10.61
C GLN A 193 -9.97 0.38 -11.11
N ALA A 194 -11.04 0.97 -10.57
CA ALA A 194 -12.42 0.64 -10.94
C ALA A 194 -12.73 0.93 -12.42
N ILE A 195 -12.33 2.09 -12.94
CA ILE A 195 -12.51 2.47 -14.36
C ILE A 195 -11.79 1.48 -15.29
N ILE A 196 -10.56 1.09 -14.95
CA ILE A 196 -9.76 0.20 -15.80
C ILE A 196 -10.36 -1.21 -15.76
N THR A 197 -10.74 -1.73 -14.59
CA THR A 197 -11.44 -3.02 -14.47
C THR A 197 -12.69 -3.05 -15.33
N GLU A 198 -13.55 -2.03 -15.25
CA GLU A 198 -14.81 -2.01 -16.01
C GLU A 198 -14.56 -1.87 -17.52
N LEU A 199 -13.59 -1.05 -17.94
CA LEU A 199 -13.21 -0.94 -19.36
C LEU A 199 -12.66 -2.27 -19.92
N ILE A 200 -11.93 -3.04 -19.11
CA ILE A 200 -11.47 -4.39 -19.48
C ILE A 200 -12.65 -5.36 -19.52
N PHE A 201 -13.57 -5.29 -18.55
CA PHE A 201 -14.74 -6.16 -18.45
C PHE A 201 -15.70 -5.96 -19.62
N GLU A 202 -16.09 -4.71 -19.93
CA GLU A 202 -16.86 -4.40 -21.13
C GLU A 202 -16.16 -4.87 -22.40
N HIS A 203 -14.84 -4.66 -22.51
CA HIS A 203 -14.10 -5.13 -23.68
C HIS A 203 -14.12 -6.66 -23.80
N ALA A 204 -13.95 -7.39 -22.70
CA ALA A 204 -14.03 -8.84 -22.66
C ALA A 204 -15.43 -9.36 -23.03
N LEU A 205 -16.49 -8.72 -22.53
CA LEU A 205 -17.87 -9.03 -22.91
C LEU A 205 -18.13 -8.78 -24.40
N ARG A 206 -17.71 -7.61 -24.94
CA ARG A 206 -17.83 -7.29 -26.37
C ARG A 206 -17.07 -8.29 -27.26
N VAL A 207 -15.88 -8.75 -26.83
CA VAL A 207 -15.11 -9.80 -27.52
C VAL A 207 -15.83 -11.14 -27.48
N ARG A 208 -16.38 -11.54 -26.32
CA ARG A 208 -17.15 -12.80 -26.16
C ARG A 208 -18.40 -12.81 -27.03
N MET A 209 -19.19 -11.73 -27.02
CA MET A 209 -20.40 -11.64 -27.87
C MET A 209 -20.03 -11.79 -29.35
N LYS A 210 -19.00 -11.09 -29.82
CA LYS A 210 -18.56 -11.15 -31.22
C LYS A 210 -17.99 -12.52 -31.61
N ALA A 211 -17.32 -13.23 -30.71
CA ALA A 211 -16.92 -14.61 -30.92
C ALA A 211 -18.16 -15.52 -31.10
N GLY A 212 -19.16 -15.40 -30.21
CA GLY A 212 -20.41 -16.15 -30.28
C GLY A 212 -21.31 -15.80 -31.48
N THR A 213 -21.14 -14.63 -32.11
CA THR A 213 -21.87 -14.29 -33.35
C THR A 213 -21.16 -14.81 -34.62
N ASN A 214 -19.85 -15.04 -34.54
CA ASN A 214 -19.02 -15.48 -35.67
C ASN A 214 -18.77 -16.99 -35.70
N GLY A 215 -19.08 -17.70 -34.62
CA GLY A 215 -19.02 -19.16 -34.52
C GLY A 215 -20.38 -19.73 -34.13
N GLY A 216 -21.22 -19.99 -35.13
CA GLY A 216 -22.31 -20.94 -34.95
C GLY A 216 -21.72 -22.33 -34.70
N GLU A 217 -22.24 -23.02 -33.69
CA GLU A 217 -21.93 -24.43 -33.38
C GLU A 217 -20.45 -24.73 -33.03
N ASP A 218 -20.03 -24.38 -31.80
CA ASP A 218 -19.16 -25.23 -30.92
C ASP A 218 -18.66 -24.52 -29.65
N PHE A 219 -19.55 -24.03 -28.78
CA PHE A 219 -19.16 -23.54 -27.44
C PHE A 219 -20.20 -23.84 -26.34
N SER A 220 -20.73 -25.07 -26.32
CA SER A 220 -21.59 -25.59 -25.23
C SER A 220 -20.87 -26.62 -24.34
N ALA A 221 -19.62 -26.35 -23.94
CA ALA A 221 -18.88 -27.17 -22.99
C ALA A 221 -17.61 -26.49 -22.42
N ALA A 222 -17.67 -25.20 -22.06
CA ALA A 222 -16.54 -24.55 -21.37
C ALA A 222 -16.99 -23.43 -20.42
N THR A 223 -16.77 -23.67 -19.13
CA THR A 223 -16.69 -22.67 -18.05
C THR A 223 -18.01 -21.95 -17.72
N THR A 224 -18.67 -22.49 -16.68
CA THR A 224 -19.48 -21.72 -15.74
C THR A 224 -18.80 -20.40 -15.40
N THR A 225 -19.50 -19.28 -15.57
CA THR A 225 -19.03 -17.97 -15.13
C THR A 225 -18.82 -17.97 -13.62
N THR A 226 -17.57 -18.03 -13.17
CA THR A 226 -17.19 -17.61 -11.83
C THR A 226 -17.30 -16.09 -11.78
N THR A 227 -18.46 -15.59 -11.35
CA THR A 227 -18.55 -14.30 -10.67
C THR A 227 -17.48 -14.30 -9.56
N PRO A 228 -16.72 -13.20 -9.35
CA PRO A 228 -15.81 -13.10 -8.21
C PRO A 228 -16.62 -12.93 -6.91
N GLU A 229 -17.16 -14.05 -6.41
CA GLU A 229 -17.90 -14.13 -5.17
C GLU A 229 -16.93 -14.10 -3.97
N SER A 230 -16.52 -12.88 -3.61
CA SER A 230 -15.92 -12.56 -2.32
C SER A 230 -16.85 -11.61 -1.55
N ALA A 231 -18.09 -12.06 -1.30
CA ALA A 231 -19.01 -11.43 -0.36
C ALA A 231 -20.00 -12.47 0.20
N SER A 232 -20.02 -12.59 1.53
CA SER A 232 -21.16 -13.03 2.35
C SER A 232 -21.79 -14.42 2.09
N GLN A 233 -21.42 -15.40 2.91
CA GLN A 233 -22.38 -16.40 3.41
C GLN A 233 -22.31 -16.51 4.93
N VAL A 234 -23.44 -16.20 5.58
CA VAL A 234 -23.78 -16.55 6.96
C VAL A 234 -25.09 -17.34 6.89
N GLY A 235 -25.21 -18.40 7.67
CA GLY A 235 -26.44 -19.19 7.78
C GLY A 235 -26.48 -19.98 9.08
N ASP A 236 -27.43 -19.62 9.95
CA ASP A 236 -27.82 -20.40 11.13
C ASP A 236 -28.58 -21.69 10.72
N GLY A 237 -28.70 -22.75 11.52
CA GLY A 237 -28.18 -23.03 12.87
C GLY A 237 -28.77 -24.32 13.47
N ALA A 238 -28.31 -24.72 14.68
CA ALA A 238 -28.79 -25.84 15.55
C ALA A 238 -28.70 -27.29 14.97
N ALA A 239 -28.44 -28.39 15.70
CA ALA A 239 -28.06 -28.73 17.10
C ALA A 239 -27.74 -30.27 17.13
N ALA A 240 -27.10 -30.95 18.11
CA ALA A 240 -26.30 -30.65 19.32
C ALA A 240 -25.58 -31.95 19.80
N SER A 241 -24.76 -31.89 20.87
CA SER A 241 -24.02 -33.00 21.57
C SER A 241 -22.89 -33.70 20.78
N ASP A 242 -21.79 -34.20 21.37
CA ASP A 242 -21.36 -34.39 22.78
C ASP A 242 -19.82 -34.18 22.96
N ALA A 243 -19.30 -34.30 24.19
CA ALA A 243 -17.99 -33.80 24.66
C ALA A 243 -16.71 -34.62 24.36
N GLY A 244 -15.53 -33.99 24.51
CA GLY A 244 -14.20 -34.63 24.59
C GLY A 244 -13.02 -33.64 24.52
N ASP A 245 -12.11 -33.67 25.51
CA ASP A 245 -11.02 -32.68 25.71
C ASP A 245 -9.89 -32.66 24.65
N GLY A 246 -9.21 -31.51 24.52
CA GLY A 246 -7.97 -31.38 23.75
C GLY A 246 -7.38 -29.97 23.68
N ASP A 247 -6.40 -29.66 24.53
CA ASP A 247 -5.63 -28.39 24.57
C ASP A 247 -4.76 -28.18 23.31
N SER A 248 -4.78 -26.98 22.69
CA SER A 248 -3.63 -26.43 21.93
C SER A 248 -3.83 -24.99 21.41
N VAL A 249 -2.69 -24.28 21.32
CA VAL A 249 -2.56 -22.84 21.08
C VAL A 249 -2.64 -22.45 19.59
N ALA A 250 -3.34 -21.37 19.28
CA ALA A 250 -3.46 -20.82 17.92
C ALA A 250 -2.17 -20.11 17.45
N GLY A 251 -1.57 -20.61 16.37
CA GLY A 251 -0.49 -19.94 15.63
C GLY A 251 -0.98 -19.43 14.27
N GLN A 252 -0.83 -18.13 14.00
CA GLN A 252 -1.15 -17.54 12.70
C GLN A 252 -0.14 -17.96 11.64
N SER A 253 -0.59 -18.66 10.59
CA SER A 253 0.20 -18.96 9.40
C SER A 253 -0.30 -18.15 8.20
N SER A 254 0.60 -17.34 7.62
CA SER A 254 0.34 -16.57 6.41
C SER A 254 0.37 -17.46 5.18
N THR A 255 -0.79 -17.70 4.55
CA THR A 255 -0.89 -18.51 3.33
C THR A 255 -0.42 -17.73 2.10
N SER A 256 0.81 -17.99 1.66
CA SER A 256 1.32 -17.48 0.38
C SER A 256 0.81 -18.34 -0.78
N ASN A 257 -0.18 -17.86 -1.54
CA ASN A 257 -0.62 -18.53 -2.76
C ASN A 257 0.46 -18.41 -3.85
N ALA A 258 0.98 -19.55 -4.30
CA ALA A 258 1.94 -19.64 -5.39
C ALA A 258 1.23 -19.75 -6.74
N THR A 259 1.44 -18.77 -7.63
CA THR A 259 0.95 -18.83 -9.01
C THR A 259 1.90 -19.66 -9.87
N ILE A 260 1.38 -20.72 -10.49
CA ILE A 260 2.12 -21.57 -11.42
C ILE A 260 2.36 -20.81 -12.73
N ILE A 261 3.62 -20.63 -13.12
CA ILE A 261 4.01 -20.08 -14.43
C ILE A 261 4.58 -21.22 -15.29
N ALA A 262 3.99 -21.44 -16.46
CA ALA A 262 4.50 -22.39 -17.45
C ALA A 262 5.67 -21.78 -18.26
N PRO A 263 6.70 -22.56 -18.65
CA PRO A 263 7.93 -22.02 -19.23
C PRO A 263 7.76 -21.59 -20.69
N SER A 264 8.19 -20.36 -21.01
CA SER A 264 8.39 -19.89 -22.39
C SER A 264 9.78 -20.28 -22.90
N SER A 265 9.85 -20.90 -24.07
CA SER A 265 11.10 -21.34 -24.70
C SER A 265 11.99 -20.17 -25.15
N THR A 266 13.27 -20.25 -24.79
CA THR A 266 14.31 -19.31 -25.22
C THR A 266 14.71 -19.55 -26.68
N SER A 267 14.77 -18.50 -27.50
CA SER A 267 15.43 -18.53 -28.81
C SER A 267 16.45 -17.40 -28.94
N SER A 268 17.74 -17.75 -28.81
CA SER A 268 18.87 -16.85 -29.10
C SER A 268 19.17 -16.83 -30.60
N THR A 269 19.32 -15.64 -31.19
CA THR A 269 19.85 -15.49 -32.56
C THR A 269 21.14 -14.69 -32.59
N ASN A 270 22.23 -15.38 -32.96
CA ASN A 270 23.52 -14.77 -33.23
C ASN A 270 23.58 -14.26 -34.67
N LYS A 271 24.47 -13.29 -34.94
CA LYS A 271 24.49 -12.48 -36.17
C LYS A 271 25.61 -12.94 -37.13
N GLY A 272 25.28 -13.33 -38.37
CA GLY A 272 26.25 -13.77 -39.38
C GLY A 272 25.83 -13.40 -40.81
N LYS A 273 26.79 -12.97 -41.65
CA LYS A 273 26.58 -12.54 -43.05
C LYS A 273 26.80 -13.69 -44.05
N GLY A 274 26.02 -13.72 -45.13
CA GLY A 274 26.31 -14.49 -46.35
C GLY A 274 25.33 -14.12 -47.49
N LYS A 275 25.83 -13.91 -48.71
CA LYS A 275 25.03 -13.60 -49.92
C LYS A 275 24.94 -14.84 -50.83
N ALA A 276 23.77 -15.10 -51.44
CA ALA A 276 23.57 -15.44 -52.86
C ALA A 276 22.11 -15.93 -53.09
N GLN A 277 21.69 -16.01 -54.36
CA GLN A 277 20.31 -16.15 -54.84
C GLN A 277 20.29 -17.18 -56.01
N PRO A 278 19.15 -17.43 -56.68
CA PRO A 278 18.02 -18.30 -56.34
C PRO A 278 18.01 -19.64 -57.13
N GLU A 279 17.16 -20.59 -56.74
CA GLU A 279 16.53 -21.48 -57.73
C GLU A 279 15.12 -21.95 -57.33
N ARG A 280 14.32 -22.35 -58.34
CA ARG A 280 12.85 -22.50 -58.27
C ARG A 280 12.45 -23.87 -58.83
N LYS A 281 11.79 -24.74 -58.05
CA LYS A 281 11.12 -25.94 -58.60
C LYS A 281 9.94 -26.46 -57.78
N ALA A 282 8.84 -26.67 -58.53
CA ALA A 282 7.73 -27.62 -58.35
C ALA A 282 6.96 -27.70 -57.00
N ALA A 283 5.65 -27.56 -57.11
CA ALA A 283 4.68 -27.87 -56.05
C ALA A 283 4.11 -29.30 -56.20
N LYS A 284 3.63 -29.88 -55.09
CA LYS A 284 2.35 -30.62 -55.00
C LYS A 284 1.86 -30.64 -53.52
N PRO A 285 0.57 -30.89 -53.25
CA PRO A 285 -0.12 -30.27 -52.11
C PRO A 285 -0.44 -31.23 -50.96
N GLY A 286 -0.88 -30.66 -49.83
CA GLY A 286 -1.78 -31.34 -48.90
C GLY A 286 -1.21 -31.72 -47.54
N VAL A 287 -1.03 -30.74 -46.65
CA VAL A 287 -1.24 -30.94 -45.19
C VAL A 287 -2.10 -29.78 -44.69
N GLN A 288 -3.05 -30.09 -43.82
CA GLN A 288 -4.10 -29.17 -43.36
C GLN A 288 -3.50 -28.10 -42.43
N ALA A 289 -3.99 -26.86 -42.54
CA ALA A 289 -3.57 -25.76 -41.70
C ALA A 289 -4.34 -25.78 -40.35
N GLU A 290 -3.88 -26.58 -39.39
CA GLU A 290 -4.37 -26.51 -38.01
C GLU A 290 -3.83 -25.28 -37.26
N ALA A 291 -4.59 -24.18 -37.31
CA ALA A 291 -4.66 -23.17 -36.24
C ALA A 291 -5.96 -22.37 -36.41
N PRO A 292 -6.81 -22.26 -35.37
CA PRO A 292 -6.50 -21.23 -34.36
C PRO A 292 -6.93 -21.51 -32.90
N LYS A 293 -6.95 -22.75 -32.38
CA LYS A 293 -7.31 -22.98 -30.95
C LYS A 293 -6.29 -22.51 -29.89
N ALA A 294 -5.09 -22.08 -30.30
CA ALA A 294 -4.06 -21.55 -29.40
C ALA A 294 -4.20 -20.05 -29.05
N LYS A 295 -4.97 -19.25 -29.82
CA LYS A 295 -5.08 -17.80 -29.60
C LYS A 295 -6.06 -17.44 -28.48
N GLU A 296 -7.22 -18.10 -28.38
CA GLU A 296 -8.25 -17.73 -27.39
C GLU A 296 -7.82 -18.01 -25.95
N LYS A 297 -7.21 -19.17 -25.67
CA LYS A 297 -6.68 -19.51 -24.33
C LYS A 297 -5.67 -18.47 -23.83
N ASN A 298 -4.89 -17.87 -24.73
CA ASN A 298 -3.96 -16.79 -24.40
C ASN A 298 -4.65 -15.44 -24.12
N ILE A 299 -5.83 -15.17 -24.68
CA ILE A 299 -6.55 -13.89 -24.43
C ILE A 299 -7.09 -13.85 -23.01
N VAL A 300 -7.71 -14.93 -22.53
CA VAL A 300 -8.25 -15.00 -21.15
C VAL A 300 -7.11 -14.87 -20.12
N GLY A 301 -6.00 -15.59 -20.32
CA GLY A 301 -4.83 -15.48 -19.45
C GLY A 301 -4.23 -14.07 -19.43
N ARG A 302 -4.16 -13.39 -20.58
CA ARG A 302 -3.70 -12.00 -20.67
C ARG A 302 -4.66 -11.02 -19.99
N ILE A 303 -5.98 -11.21 -20.10
CA ILE A 303 -6.97 -10.39 -19.38
C ILE A 303 -6.79 -10.57 -17.86
N ASN A 304 -6.64 -11.81 -17.38
CA ASN A 304 -6.43 -12.08 -15.96
C ASN A 304 -5.14 -11.44 -15.43
N ASN A 305 -4.03 -11.55 -16.17
CA ASN A 305 -2.78 -10.86 -15.83
C ASN A 305 -2.97 -9.33 -15.76
N LEU A 306 -3.69 -8.77 -16.73
CA LEU A 306 -3.89 -7.33 -16.83
C LEU A 306 -4.76 -6.79 -15.68
N VAL A 307 -5.75 -7.56 -15.22
CA VAL A 307 -6.58 -7.24 -14.04
C VAL A 307 -5.84 -7.48 -12.71
N THR A 308 -4.86 -8.39 -12.64
CA THR A 308 -4.16 -8.74 -11.40
C THR A 308 -2.82 -8.04 -11.23
N SER A 309 -1.80 -8.33 -12.05
CA SER A 309 -0.45 -7.77 -11.91
C SER A 309 -0.34 -6.35 -12.45
N ASP A 310 -0.93 -6.09 -13.62
CA ASP A 310 -0.67 -4.83 -14.33
C ASP A 310 -1.47 -3.69 -13.70
N LEU A 311 -2.70 -4.00 -13.26
CA LEU A 311 -3.55 -3.10 -12.48
C LEU A 311 -2.96 -2.77 -11.10
N SER A 312 -2.39 -3.76 -10.39
CA SER A 312 -1.68 -3.50 -9.13
C SER A 312 -0.36 -2.75 -9.34
N SER A 313 0.26 -2.84 -10.52
CA SER A 313 1.42 -2.02 -10.87
C SER A 313 1.06 -0.55 -11.18
N LEU A 314 -0.20 -0.26 -11.51
CA LEU A 314 -0.71 1.11 -11.62
C LEU A 314 -0.99 1.76 -10.26
N ASN A 315 -1.05 0.98 -9.18
CA ASN A 315 -1.21 1.47 -7.81
C ASN A 315 -0.17 2.56 -7.51
N ASN A 316 -0.60 3.68 -6.90
CA ASN A 316 0.23 4.87 -6.61
C ASN A 316 0.81 5.61 -7.84
N SER A 317 0.42 5.29 -9.09
CA SER A 317 0.93 6.01 -10.27
C SER A 317 0.59 7.51 -10.26
N SER A 318 -0.58 7.89 -9.75
CA SER A 318 -0.98 9.29 -9.54
C SER A 318 -0.04 10.00 -8.56
N MET A 319 0.30 9.34 -7.44
CA MET A 319 1.23 9.85 -6.42
C MET A 319 2.61 10.10 -7.02
N ASN A 320 3.17 9.07 -7.67
CA ASN A 320 4.51 9.13 -8.25
C ASN A 320 4.63 10.21 -9.33
N LEU A 321 3.58 10.40 -10.13
CA LEU A 321 3.51 11.44 -11.15
C LEU A 321 3.54 12.83 -10.50
N VAL A 322 2.66 13.12 -9.54
CA VAL A 322 2.61 14.44 -8.87
C VAL A 322 3.89 14.74 -8.08
N TYR A 323 4.35 13.78 -7.28
CA TYR A 323 5.56 13.92 -6.45
C TYR A 323 6.81 14.19 -7.32
N SER A 324 6.98 13.43 -8.41
CA SER A 324 8.14 13.58 -9.29
C SER A 324 8.09 14.81 -10.21
N THR A 325 6.91 15.33 -10.56
CA THR A 325 6.77 16.41 -11.55
C THR A 325 6.54 17.79 -10.96
N VAL A 326 5.97 17.89 -9.76
CA VAL A 326 5.64 19.18 -9.12
C VAL A 326 6.30 19.33 -7.76
N GLU A 327 6.07 18.38 -6.84
CA GLU A 327 6.47 18.54 -5.44
C GLU A 327 7.99 18.56 -5.25
N SER A 328 8.68 17.55 -5.76
CA SER A 328 10.14 17.43 -5.69
C SER A 328 10.88 18.63 -6.32
N PRO A 329 10.62 19.05 -7.59
CA PRO A 329 11.30 20.22 -8.15
C PRO A 329 10.96 21.52 -7.41
N PHE A 330 9.72 21.70 -6.94
CA PHE A 330 9.34 22.86 -6.14
C PHE A 330 10.11 22.89 -4.81
N GLN A 331 10.18 21.77 -4.10
CA GLN A 331 10.92 21.63 -2.84
C GLN A 331 12.42 21.87 -3.03
N ILE A 332 13.04 21.32 -4.09
CA ILE A 332 14.46 21.52 -4.40
C ILE A 332 14.76 23.00 -4.67
N VAL A 333 13.93 23.69 -5.48
CA VAL A 333 14.10 25.12 -5.77
C VAL A 333 13.94 25.98 -4.51
N LEU A 334 12.96 25.68 -3.65
CA LEU A 334 12.73 26.40 -2.40
C LEU A 334 13.88 26.16 -1.41
N CYS A 335 14.34 24.92 -1.25
CA CYS A 335 15.53 24.55 -0.47
C CYS A 335 16.76 25.32 -0.94
N MET A 336 17.03 25.32 -2.24
CA MET A 336 18.18 25.98 -2.84
C MET A 336 18.15 27.50 -2.64
N THR A 337 16.99 28.12 -2.83
CA THR A 337 16.81 29.57 -2.64
C THR A 337 16.95 29.97 -1.17
N PHE A 338 16.36 29.19 -0.26
CA PHE A 338 16.47 29.43 1.18
C PHE A 338 17.92 29.27 1.67
N LEU A 339 18.61 28.20 1.25
CA LEU A 339 19.99 27.95 1.68
C LEU A 339 20.98 28.95 1.08
N TYR A 340 20.78 29.40 -0.17
CA TYR A 340 21.55 30.49 -0.77
C TYR A 340 21.36 31.81 -0.03
N ARG A 341 20.16 32.10 0.50
CA ARG A 341 19.92 33.31 1.31
C ARG A 341 20.68 33.32 2.64
N ILE A 342 21.00 32.15 3.21
CA ILE A 342 21.72 32.03 4.50
C ILE A 342 23.24 31.92 4.29
N LEU A 343 23.70 31.05 3.37
CA LEU A 343 25.14 30.74 3.19
C LEU A 343 25.79 31.42 1.96
N GLY A 344 25.01 32.09 1.11
CA GLY A 344 25.51 32.72 -0.12
C GLY A 344 26.15 31.72 -1.09
N TRP A 345 27.27 32.10 -1.70
CA TRP A 345 27.98 31.34 -2.74
C TRP A 345 28.41 29.92 -2.31
N SER A 346 28.65 29.69 -1.01
CA SER A 346 29.04 28.38 -0.46
C SER A 346 28.02 27.28 -0.80
N THR A 347 26.74 27.64 -0.88
CA THR A 347 25.62 26.74 -1.23
C THR A 347 25.83 26.02 -2.57
N LEU A 348 26.46 26.66 -3.56
CA LEU A 348 26.72 26.05 -4.87
C LEU A 348 27.66 24.84 -4.79
N VAL A 349 28.63 24.86 -3.88
CA VAL A 349 29.57 23.75 -3.67
C VAL A 349 28.83 22.53 -3.09
N GLY A 350 27.92 22.77 -2.13
CA GLY A 350 27.06 21.72 -1.56
C GLY A 350 26.14 21.08 -2.61
N ILE A 351 25.55 21.88 -3.50
CA ILE A 351 24.69 21.38 -4.58
C ILE A 351 25.50 20.60 -5.61
N ALA A 352 26.69 21.08 -5.99
CA ALA A 352 27.59 20.35 -6.89
C ALA A 352 27.98 18.98 -6.31
N ALA A 353 28.28 18.92 -4.99
CA ALA A 353 28.56 17.66 -4.30
C ALA A 353 27.34 16.72 -4.23
N MET A 354 26.12 17.25 -4.06
CA MET A 354 24.89 16.44 -4.14
C MET A 354 24.62 15.90 -5.55
N ILE A 355 24.81 16.72 -6.60
CA ILE A 355 24.63 16.27 -7.99
C ILE A 355 25.67 15.19 -8.33
N LEU A 356 26.91 15.35 -7.88
CA LEU A 356 27.98 14.37 -8.09
C LEU A 356 27.74 13.03 -7.36
N SER A 357 26.92 13.01 -6.30
CA SER A 357 26.57 11.78 -5.57
C SER A 357 25.35 11.05 -6.12
N LEU A 358 24.48 11.70 -6.92
CA LEU A 358 23.32 11.06 -7.59
C LEU A 358 23.61 9.74 -8.36
N PRO A 359 24.72 9.56 -9.10
CA PRO A 359 24.99 8.29 -9.78
C PRO A 359 25.22 7.11 -8.83
N LEU A 360 25.63 7.36 -7.58
CA LEU A 360 25.97 6.31 -6.61
C LEU A 360 24.71 5.50 -6.17
N PRO A 361 23.60 6.12 -5.68
CA PRO A 361 22.34 5.41 -5.46
C PRO A 361 21.81 4.69 -6.71
N GLY A 362 21.95 5.28 -7.90
CA GLY A 362 21.51 4.65 -9.15
C GLY A 362 22.27 3.36 -9.45
N PHE A 363 23.61 3.38 -9.34
CA PHE A 363 24.44 2.20 -9.54
C PHE A 363 24.13 1.11 -8.49
N ILE A 364 24.03 1.47 -7.21
CA ILE A 364 23.72 0.50 -6.14
C ILE A 364 22.32 -0.12 -6.35
N THR A 365 21.32 0.69 -6.73
CA THR A 365 19.96 0.21 -7.04
C THR A 365 19.95 -0.79 -8.20
N SER A 366 20.74 -0.55 -9.26
CA SER A 366 20.85 -1.49 -10.38
C SER A 366 21.42 -2.86 -9.96
N ARG A 367 22.38 -2.87 -9.02
CA ARG A 367 22.99 -4.08 -8.45
C ARG A 367 22.04 -4.81 -7.50
N LEU A 368 21.25 -4.06 -6.72
CA LEU A 368 20.21 -4.61 -5.87
C LEU A 368 19.11 -5.28 -6.71
N GLN A 369 18.60 -4.60 -7.75
CA GLN A 369 17.60 -5.17 -8.67
C GLN A 369 18.09 -6.46 -9.34
N GLY A 370 19.35 -6.51 -9.79
CA GLY A 370 19.95 -7.73 -10.33
C GLY A 370 20.00 -8.89 -9.30
N THR A 371 20.29 -8.58 -8.03
CA THR A 371 20.33 -9.58 -6.95
C THR A 371 18.93 -10.05 -6.55
N GLN A 372 17.95 -9.13 -6.49
CA GLN A 372 16.56 -9.46 -6.21
C GLN A 372 15.98 -10.36 -7.31
N ARG A 373 16.32 -10.09 -8.58
CA ARG A 373 15.97 -10.96 -9.71
C ARG A 373 16.59 -12.35 -9.58
N GLU A 374 17.89 -12.45 -9.31
CA GLU A 374 18.59 -13.73 -9.10
C GLU A 374 17.94 -14.55 -7.98
N LYS A 375 17.60 -13.89 -6.86
CA LYS A 375 16.87 -14.49 -5.74
C LYS A 375 15.50 -15.01 -6.17
N MET A 376 14.72 -14.25 -6.95
CA MET A 376 13.43 -14.72 -7.47
C MET A 376 13.60 -15.95 -8.37
N GLU A 377 14.54 -15.92 -9.33
CA GLU A 377 14.83 -17.06 -10.22
C GLU A 377 15.20 -18.35 -9.43
N ARG A 378 15.92 -18.24 -8.30
CA ARG A 378 16.20 -19.37 -7.40
C ARG A 378 14.96 -19.83 -6.62
N THR A 379 14.21 -18.90 -6.03
CA THR A 379 13.00 -19.20 -5.28
C THR A 379 11.96 -19.91 -6.16
N ASP A 380 11.75 -19.43 -7.39
CA ASP A 380 10.81 -20.01 -8.35
C ASP A 380 11.23 -21.44 -8.73
N SER A 381 12.53 -21.68 -8.99
CA SER A 381 13.03 -23.03 -9.28
C SER A 381 12.86 -24.01 -8.10
N ARG A 382 12.91 -23.53 -6.85
CA ARG A 382 12.60 -24.34 -5.67
C ARG A 382 11.10 -24.62 -5.59
N VAL A 383 10.26 -23.59 -5.72
CA VAL A 383 8.79 -23.72 -5.66
C VAL A 383 8.29 -24.68 -6.73
N GLN A 384 8.76 -24.56 -7.97
CA GLN A 384 8.43 -25.47 -9.06
C GLN A 384 8.72 -26.93 -8.70
N SER A 385 9.93 -27.24 -8.20
CA SER A 385 10.25 -28.64 -7.86
C SER A 385 9.49 -29.15 -6.63
N VAL A 386 9.16 -28.31 -5.66
CA VAL A 386 8.22 -28.71 -4.59
C VAL A 386 6.85 -29.07 -5.17
N THR A 387 6.34 -28.29 -6.13
CA THR A 387 5.07 -28.59 -6.82
C THR A 387 5.14 -29.90 -7.61
N GLU A 388 6.23 -30.14 -8.36
CA GLU A 388 6.48 -31.39 -9.08
C GLU A 388 6.51 -32.61 -8.12
N MET A 389 7.18 -32.48 -6.98
CA MET A 389 7.26 -33.52 -5.95
C MET A 389 5.91 -33.80 -5.28
N MET A 390 5.10 -32.76 -5.01
CA MET A 390 3.75 -32.92 -4.44
C MET A 390 2.81 -33.66 -5.38
N ASN A 391 2.86 -33.37 -6.67
CA ASN A 391 2.04 -34.07 -7.68
C ASN A 391 2.35 -35.57 -7.79
N VAL A 392 3.57 -35.99 -7.44
CA VAL A 392 4.05 -37.38 -7.58
C VAL A 392 4.22 -38.08 -6.21
N ILE A 393 3.73 -37.46 -5.12
CA ILE A 393 4.00 -37.87 -3.74
C ILE A 393 3.71 -39.36 -3.44
N ARG A 394 2.66 -39.94 -4.04
CA ARG A 394 2.32 -41.36 -3.86
C ARG A 394 3.41 -42.30 -4.36
N MET A 395 4.04 -41.99 -5.50
CA MET A 395 5.16 -42.80 -6.02
C MET A 395 6.44 -42.58 -5.20
N VAL A 396 6.68 -41.35 -4.76
CA VAL A 396 7.81 -41.02 -3.87
C VAL A 396 7.75 -41.83 -2.57
N LYS A 397 6.55 -41.94 -1.98
CA LYS A 397 6.29 -42.80 -0.81
C LYS A 397 6.46 -44.29 -1.13
N LEU A 398 5.85 -44.77 -2.22
CA LEU A 398 5.88 -46.19 -2.61
C LEU A 398 7.30 -46.74 -2.82
N PHE A 399 8.20 -45.94 -3.40
CA PHE A 399 9.60 -46.31 -3.66
C PHE A 399 10.60 -45.84 -2.58
N GLY A 400 10.13 -45.22 -1.50
CA GLY A 400 11.01 -44.71 -0.43
C GLY A 400 11.98 -43.60 -0.85
N TRP A 401 11.68 -42.85 -1.92
CA TRP A 401 12.57 -41.84 -2.49
C TRP A 401 12.64 -40.52 -1.68
N GLU A 402 11.99 -40.46 -0.52
CA GLU A 402 11.87 -39.27 0.33
C GLU A 402 13.22 -38.62 0.65
N SER A 403 14.20 -39.41 1.09
CA SER A 403 15.55 -38.92 1.43
C SER A 403 16.26 -38.30 0.22
N ARG A 404 16.18 -38.96 -0.95
CA ARG A 404 16.80 -38.47 -2.18
C ARG A 404 16.19 -37.14 -2.64
N ILE A 405 14.87 -37.02 -2.54
CA ILE A 405 14.13 -35.81 -2.89
C ILE A 405 14.41 -34.68 -1.88
N ALA A 406 14.51 -35.00 -0.59
CA ALA A 406 14.90 -34.05 0.44
C ALA A 406 16.31 -33.46 0.18
N THR A 407 17.28 -34.30 -0.22
CA THR A 407 18.62 -33.83 -0.60
C THR A 407 18.60 -32.89 -1.80
N GLN A 408 17.90 -33.26 -2.89
CA GLN A 408 17.75 -32.39 -4.06
C GLN A 408 17.08 -31.04 -3.74
N LEU A 409 16.08 -31.06 -2.86
CA LEU A 409 15.41 -29.85 -2.40
C LEU A 409 16.34 -28.99 -1.52
N ASN A 410 17.20 -29.62 -0.71
CA ASN A 410 18.16 -28.92 0.13
C ASN A 410 19.29 -28.28 -0.71
N GLU A 411 19.79 -28.94 -1.75
CA GLU A 411 20.73 -28.34 -2.72
C GLU A 411 20.15 -27.07 -3.37
N LYS A 412 18.89 -27.12 -3.83
CA LYS A 412 18.19 -25.92 -4.34
C LYS A 412 18.05 -24.83 -3.26
N ARG A 413 17.78 -25.21 -2.02
CA ARG A 413 17.65 -24.29 -0.88
C ARG A 413 18.97 -23.61 -0.52
N GLU A 414 20.11 -24.31 -0.55
CA GLU A 414 21.42 -23.69 -0.30
C GLU A 414 21.75 -22.63 -1.36
N LEU A 415 21.46 -22.93 -2.64
CA LEU A 415 21.62 -21.96 -3.73
C LEU A 415 20.70 -20.73 -3.55
N GLU A 416 19.46 -20.91 -3.12
CA GLU A 416 18.56 -19.81 -2.74
C GLU A 416 19.10 -19.01 -1.55
N LEU A 417 19.60 -19.67 -0.50
CA LEU A 417 20.13 -19.03 0.71
C LEU A 417 21.33 -18.13 0.42
N VAL A 418 22.21 -18.51 -0.52
CA VAL A 418 23.32 -17.66 -0.98
C VAL A 418 22.78 -16.38 -1.62
N SER A 419 21.84 -16.47 -2.57
CA SER A 419 21.23 -15.30 -3.22
C SER A 419 20.41 -14.45 -2.24
N VAL A 420 19.72 -15.07 -1.26
CA VAL A 420 19.01 -14.36 -0.18
C VAL A 420 19.96 -13.63 0.77
N LYS A 421 21.09 -14.25 1.15
CA LYS A 421 22.13 -13.60 1.97
C LYS A 421 22.75 -12.41 1.24
N LYS A 422 23.05 -12.57 -0.04
CA LYS A 422 23.54 -11.52 -0.94
C LYS A 422 22.53 -10.36 -1.04
N ASN A 423 21.23 -10.65 -1.23
CA ASN A 423 20.19 -9.63 -1.27
C ASN A 423 20.10 -8.86 0.06
N ARG A 424 20.02 -9.57 1.19
CA ARG A 424 19.96 -8.95 2.53
C ARG A 424 21.19 -8.09 2.84
N LEU A 425 22.37 -8.44 2.34
CA LEU A 425 23.57 -7.64 2.50
C LEU A 425 23.45 -6.32 1.72
N TYR A 426 22.99 -6.36 0.47
CA TYR A 426 22.72 -5.15 -0.31
C TYR A 426 21.57 -4.32 0.27
N ASP A 427 20.47 -4.95 0.71
CA ASP A 427 19.35 -4.29 1.40
C ASP A 427 19.86 -3.54 2.64
N HIS A 428 20.66 -4.19 3.49
CA HIS A 428 21.22 -3.56 4.69
C HIS A 428 22.25 -2.47 4.36
N TYR A 429 23.03 -2.61 3.28
CA TYR A 429 23.98 -1.59 2.84
C TYR A 429 23.26 -0.34 2.30
N VAL A 430 22.22 -0.52 1.48
CA VAL A 430 21.37 0.57 0.97
C VAL A 430 20.62 1.24 2.12
N PHE A 431 19.94 0.46 2.96
CA PHE A 431 19.17 1.02 4.06
C PHE A 431 20.08 1.72 5.09
N GLY A 432 21.23 1.11 5.42
CA GLY A 432 22.23 1.70 6.29
C GLY A 432 22.80 3.02 5.77
N THR A 433 23.18 3.10 4.48
CA THR A 433 23.67 4.36 3.87
C THR A 433 22.58 5.41 3.77
N MET A 434 21.33 5.03 3.48
CA MET A 434 20.19 5.94 3.42
C MET A 434 19.79 6.48 4.82
N THR A 435 19.81 5.63 5.85
CA THR A 435 19.58 6.06 7.26
C THR A 435 20.76 6.83 7.85
N ALA A 436 21.98 6.68 7.34
CA ALA A 436 23.11 7.51 7.74
C ALA A 436 23.02 8.94 7.17
N HIS A 437 22.42 9.10 5.98
CA HIS A 437 22.17 10.42 5.38
C HIS A 437 20.92 11.13 5.92
N ALA A 438 19.84 10.39 6.18
CA ALA A 438 18.67 10.91 6.87
C ALA A 438 18.90 10.86 8.39
N GLY A 439 19.47 11.94 8.95
CA GLY A 439 19.82 12.08 10.38
C GLY A 439 18.62 12.05 11.34
N THR A 440 17.96 10.89 11.43
CA THR A 440 16.77 10.65 12.26
C THR A 440 16.97 9.31 12.96
N LEU A 441 16.98 9.35 14.29
CA LEU A 441 17.20 8.18 15.16
C LEU A 441 16.23 7.04 14.81
N PRO A 442 16.71 5.80 14.58
CA PRO A 442 15.81 4.66 14.46
C PRO A 442 15.14 4.41 15.82
N SER A 443 13.82 4.57 15.86
CA SER A 443 13.00 4.19 17.01
C SER A 443 13.28 2.74 17.40
N LYS A 444 13.68 2.51 18.66
CA LYS A 444 13.86 1.18 19.25
C LYS A 444 12.50 0.50 19.50
N SER A 445 11.78 0.13 18.45
CA SER A 445 10.50 -0.61 18.55
C SER A 445 10.54 -2.02 17.94
N GLN A 446 11.57 -2.38 17.16
CA GLN A 446 11.76 -3.75 16.62
C GLN A 446 12.75 -4.63 17.42
N ARG A 447 13.06 -4.29 18.68
CA ARG A 447 14.02 -5.04 19.52
C ARG A 447 13.40 -5.63 20.80
N LEU A 448 12.14 -6.04 20.74
CA LEU A 448 11.40 -6.62 21.89
C LEU A 448 10.61 -7.91 21.57
N SER A 449 10.70 -8.47 20.36
CA SER A 449 10.08 -9.76 19.99
C SER A 449 11.06 -10.92 19.85
N ARG A 450 12.30 -10.77 20.34
CA ARG A 450 13.33 -11.83 20.33
C ARG A 450 14.12 -11.85 21.64
N SER A 451 13.54 -12.46 22.67
CA SER A 451 14.33 -13.07 23.74
C SER A 451 15.07 -14.31 23.20
N PRO A 452 16.29 -14.59 23.68
CA PRO A 452 17.05 -15.74 23.21
C PRO A 452 16.47 -17.05 23.74
N SER A 453 16.30 -18.04 22.87
CA SER A 453 16.04 -19.42 23.28
C SER A 453 17.27 -19.99 23.98
N HIS A 454 17.18 -20.24 25.28
CA HIS A 454 18.24 -20.93 26.03
C HIS A 454 18.46 -22.34 25.48
N SER A 455 19.70 -22.63 25.08
CA SER A 455 20.24 -23.99 24.95
C SER A 455 21.42 -24.11 25.91
N GLY A 456 21.31 -24.97 26.92
CA GLY A 456 22.41 -25.17 27.88
C GLY A 456 22.03 -25.97 29.12
N THR A 457 22.27 -27.29 29.04
CA THR A 457 22.87 -28.13 30.11
C THR A 457 22.43 -27.97 31.57
N GLN A 458 21.93 -29.07 32.15
CA GLN A 458 21.90 -29.29 33.61
C GLN A 458 23.28 -29.07 34.25
N PRO A 459 23.30 -28.68 35.54
CA PRO A 459 24.10 -29.44 36.49
C PRO A 459 23.36 -29.83 37.79
N THR A 460 23.93 -30.81 38.47
CA THR A 460 23.45 -31.54 39.65
C THR A 460 23.49 -30.77 40.97
N HIS A 461 22.60 -31.12 41.90
CA HIS A 461 22.63 -30.73 43.32
C HIS A 461 23.92 -31.19 44.06
N ARG A 462 24.55 -30.28 44.82
CA ARG A 462 25.22 -30.55 46.12
C ARG A 462 25.67 -29.23 46.77
N GLY A 463 25.56 -29.11 48.09
CA GLY A 463 26.25 -28.04 48.87
C GLY A 463 25.36 -27.23 49.83
N GLN A 464 25.50 -27.52 51.12
CA GLN A 464 25.04 -26.77 52.30
C GLN A 464 25.77 -25.39 52.45
N PRO A 465 25.42 -24.48 53.41
CA PRO A 465 24.88 -24.77 54.74
C PRO A 465 23.77 -23.86 55.32
N LEU A 466 23.35 -24.25 56.53
CA LEU A 466 22.33 -23.68 57.42
C LEU A 466 22.57 -22.21 57.82
N SER A 467 21.48 -21.49 58.07
CA SER A 467 21.41 -20.54 59.20
C SER A 467 19.98 -20.34 59.76
N VAL A 468 19.83 -20.71 61.04
CA VAL A 468 19.00 -20.07 62.08
C VAL A 468 17.47 -19.89 61.85
N LEU A 469 16.71 -20.86 62.37
CA LEU A 469 15.47 -20.65 63.14
C LEU A 469 15.83 -20.13 64.56
N PRO A 470 14.95 -19.46 65.36
CA PRO A 470 13.65 -20.04 65.76
C PRO A 470 12.50 -19.08 66.19
N SER A 471 11.33 -19.69 66.47
CA SER A 471 10.33 -19.30 67.51
C SER A 471 9.62 -17.93 67.39
N SER A 472 8.32 -17.78 67.72
CA SER A 472 7.34 -18.65 68.39
C SER A 472 5.92 -18.02 68.30
N ARG A 473 4.92 -18.59 69.01
CA ARG A 473 3.51 -18.15 69.12
C ARG A 473 2.65 -18.63 67.93
N VAL A 474 1.93 -19.76 67.98
CA VAL A 474 0.98 -20.30 68.98
C VAL A 474 -0.22 -19.38 69.20
N GLU A 475 -1.31 -19.65 68.48
CA GLU A 475 -2.66 -19.51 69.02
C GLU A 475 -3.68 -20.47 68.38
N ARG A 476 -4.80 -20.68 69.09
CA ARG A 476 -5.77 -21.79 69.02
C ARG A 476 -7.15 -21.19 69.37
N ILE A 477 -8.34 -21.67 68.96
CA ILE A 477 -8.90 -22.92 68.37
C ILE A 477 -10.41 -22.63 68.06
N PRO A 478 -11.28 -23.46 67.42
CA PRO A 478 -11.25 -24.48 66.35
C PRO A 478 -12.51 -24.37 65.38
N PHE A 479 -13.03 -25.51 64.87
CA PHE A 479 -14.45 -25.80 64.46
C PHE A 479 -15.02 -25.14 63.19
N LEU A 480 -15.81 -25.79 62.29
CA LEU A 480 -16.40 -27.14 62.15
C LEU A 480 -16.04 -27.64 60.72
N GLU A 481 -15.54 -28.84 60.44
CA GLU A 481 -16.05 -30.23 60.56
C GLU A 481 -17.27 -30.61 59.67
N LYS A 482 -17.11 -31.73 58.94
CA LYS A 482 -18.07 -32.48 58.08
C LYS A 482 -18.38 -31.89 56.69
N GLY A 483 -18.23 -32.65 55.58
CA GLY A 483 -17.74 -34.02 55.46
C GLY A 483 -17.36 -34.46 54.04
N LYS A 484 -16.25 -35.19 53.97
CA LYS A 484 -16.06 -36.48 53.27
C LYS A 484 -17.01 -36.84 52.11
N LYS A 485 -16.37 -37.13 50.95
CA LYS A 485 -16.48 -38.38 50.16
C LYS A 485 -17.81 -38.64 49.40
N GLN A 486 -17.86 -39.42 48.31
CA GLN A 486 -16.89 -40.03 47.37
C GLN A 486 -17.74 -40.75 46.28
N CYS A 487 -17.10 -41.24 45.20
CA CYS A 487 -17.68 -42.02 44.10
C CYS A 487 -18.45 -41.20 43.04
N ARG A 488 -18.44 -41.60 41.77
CA ARG A 488 -17.94 -42.87 41.20
C ARG A 488 -17.15 -42.65 39.92
#